data_AF-A0A431V1X1-F1
#
_entry.id   AF-A0A431V1X1-F1
#
_cell.length_a   1.000
_cell.length_b   1.000
_cell.length_c   1.000
_cell.angle_alpha   90.00
_cell.angle_beta   90.00
_cell.angle_gamma   90.00
#
_symmetry.space_group_name_H-M   'P 1'
#
loop_
_entity.id
_entity.type
_entity.pdbx_description
1 polymer ?
#
loop_
_entity_poly.entity_id
_entity_poly.type
_entity_poly.pdbx_seq_one_letter_code
_entity_poly.pdbx_strand_id
1 'polypeptide(L)'
;MSRPDHPDMPTAMLPQELLALAIDHEHQELCRYRRLAFRFLTFGCGISPLMAALGIECEGRLNELHGVANEIGLSPSTIEPLEGKPPSSELISDRGQALATLKRAEARARRAVHRTEQLQRRNVDPALQLLLPGHVAQKQAECHILQELLTAYDGEFVDIPRPASPRTTPGVFGRGVSRGSLRP
;
A
#
# COMPACT_ATOMS: atom_id res chain seq x y z
N MET A 1 -32.68 -13.79 -37.76
CA MET A 1 -31.47 -14.63 -37.60
C MET A 1 -30.66 -13.99 -36.48
N SER A 2 -30.75 -14.54 -35.28
CA SER A 2 -30.16 -13.96 -34.07
C SER A 2 -28.66 -14.20 -34.03
N ARG A 3 -27.91 -13.11 -33.83
CA ARG A 3 -26.48 -13.11 -33.54
C ARG A 3 -26.29 -13.74 -32.15
N PRO A 4 -25.41 -14.75 -31.96
CA PRO A 4 -25.12 -15.20 -30.61
C PRO A 4 -24.20 -14.15 -29.98
N ASP A 5 -24.76 -13.37 -29.06
CA ASP A 5 -23.99 -12.67 -28.03
C ASP A 5 -23.34 -13.76 -27.17
N HIS A 6 -22.12 -14.15 -27.55
CA HIS A 6 -21.30 -14.98 -26.68
C HIS A 6 -20.83 -14.05 -25.55
N PRO A 7 -21.07 -14.41 -24.27
CA PRO A 7 -20.55 -13.63 -23.14
C PRO A 7 -19.02 -13.58 -23.29
N ASP A 8 -18.41 -12.45 -22.93
CA ASP A 8 -16.96 -12.23 -22.93
C ASP A 8 -16.22 -13.37 -22.20
N MET A 9 -15.97 -14.47 -22.90
CA MET A 9 -15.18 -15.57 -22.39
C MET A 9 -13.76 -15.02 -22.28
N PRO A 10 -13.15 -15.04 -21.08
CA PRO A 10 -11.80 -14.53 -20.91
C PRO A 10 -10.88 -15.32 -21.84
N THR A 11 -10.33 -14.65 -22.85
CA THR A 11 -9.40 -15.27 -23.80
C THR A 11 -8.26 -15.87 -23.01
N ALA A 12 -8.15 -17.20 -23.06
CA ALA A 12 -7.09 -17.97 -22.44
C ALA A 12 -5.73 -17.38 -22.84
N MET A 13 -4.82 -17.25 -21.87
CA MET A 13 -3.47 -16.76 -22.10
C MET A 13 -2.51 -17.91 -22.27
N LEU A 14 -1.45 -17.68 -23.05
CA LEU A 14 -0.33 -18.60 -23.08
C LEU A 14 0.35 -18.63 -21.70
N PRO A 15 0.77 -19.81 -21.20
CA PRO A 15 1.41 -19.92 -19.89
C PRO A 15 2.62 -18.97 -19.72
N GLN A 16 3.39 -18.77 -20.80
CA GLN A 16 4.53 -17.87 -20.85
C GLN A 16 4.14 -16.42 -20.59
N GLU A 17 3.11 -15.94 -21.29
CA GLU A 17 2.61 -14.57 -21.15
C GLU A 17 2.02 -14.33 -19.76
N LEU A 18 1.30 -15.32 -19.24
CA LEU A 18 0.70 -15.26 -17.91
C LEU A 18 1.78 -15.16 -16.83
N LEU A 19 2.81 -16.02 -16.89
CA LEU A 19 3.95 -16.01 -15.97
C LEU A 19 4.73 -14.71 -16.04
N ALA A 20 5.02 -14.21 -17.25
CA ALA A 20 5.72 -12.95 -17.41
C ALA A 20 4.95 -11.79 -16.75
N LEU A 21 3.62 -11.73 -16.94
CA LEU A 21 2.78 -10.73 -16.28
C LEU A 21 2.72 -10.90 -14.76
N ALA A 22 2.66 -12.13 -14.26
CA ALA A 22 2.64 -12.41 -12.83
C ALA A 22 3.95 -11.99 -12.17
N ILE A 23 5.08 -12.37 -12.75
CA ILE A 23 6.43 -12.05 -12.25
C ILE A 23 6.68 -10.55 -12.28
N ASP A 24 6.41 -9.88 -13.41
CA ASP A 24 6.60 -8.43 -13.52
C ASP A 24 5.73 -7.68 -12.49
N HIS A 25 4.49 -8.14 -12.29
CA HIS A 25 3.62 -7.58 -11.27
C HIS A 25 4.17 -7.77 -9.85
N GLU A 26 4.60 -8.97 -9.46
CA GLU A 26 5.18 -9.18 -8.12
C GLU A 26 6.48 -8.38 -7.91
N HIS A 27 7.30 -8.20 -8.96
CA HIS A 27 8.48 -7.33 -8.89
C HIS A 27 8.11 -5.87 -8.63
N GLN A 28 7.07 -5.37 -9.31
CA GLN A 28 6.56 -4.01 -9.06
C GLN A 28 6.04 -3.84 -7.64
N GLU A 29 5.35 -4.86 -7.10
CA GLU A 29 4.83 -4.87 -5.74
C GLU A 29 5.96 -4.90 -4.70
N LEU A 30 6.96 -5.77 -4.89
CA LEU A 30 8.16 -5.83 -4.06
C LEU A 30 8.87 -4.48 -3.99
N CYS A 31 9.15 -3.89 -5.16
CA CYS A 31 9.80 -2.58 -5.25
C CYS A 31 8.98 -1.50 -4.54
N ARG A 32 7.66 -1.55 -4.66
CA ARG A 32 6.76 -0.61 -3.99
C ARG A 32 6.81 -0.79 -2.47
N TYR A 33 6.73 -2.00 -1.96
CA TYR A 33 6.72 -2.26 -0.52
C TYR A 33 8.04 -1.90 0.15
N ARG A 34 9.18 -2.25 -0.46
CA ARG A 34 10.51 -1.81 0.01
C ARG A 34 10.60 -0.28 0.09
N ARG A 35 10.04 0.42 -0.91
CA ARG A 35 10.00 1.87 -0.92
C ARG A 35 9.09 2.44 0.15
N LEU A 36 7.92 1.85 0.37
CA LEU A 36 7.03 2.27 1.44
C LEU A 36 7.68 2.05 2.81
N ALA A 37 8.33 0.90 3.02
CA ALA A 37 9.10 0.63 4.23
C ALA A 37 10.13 1.73 4.49
N PHE A 38 10.89 2.12 3.47
CA PHE A 38 11.83 3.24 3.56
C PHE A 38 11.13 4.57 3.88
N ARG A 39 10.08 4.93 3.15
CA ARG A 39 9.37 6.21 3.33
C ARG A 39 8.75 6.37 4.72
N PHE A 40 8.39 5.27 5.38
CA PHE A 40 7.82 5.25 6.72
C PHE A 40 8.87 5.11 7.85
N LEU A 41 10.18 5.06 7.55
CA LEU A 41 11.22 4.87 8.58
C LEU A 41 11.15 5.89 9.73
N THR A 42 10.79 7.13 9.41
CA THR A 42 10.71 8.23 10.39
C THR A 42 9.29 8.45 10.91
N PHE A 43 8.33 7.60 10.56
CA PHE A 43 6.91 7.88 10.77
C PHE A 43 6.12 6.63 11.22
N GLY A 44 5.80 6.58 12.51
CA GLY A 44 5.01 5.51 13.14
C GLY A 44 5.81 4.22 13.38
N CYS A 45 5.82 3.71 14.61
CA CYS A 45 6.71 2.60 15.02
C CYS A 45 6.39 1.23 14.38
N GLY A 46 5.23 1.05 13.72
CA GLY A 46 4.83 -0.24 13.13
C GLY A 46 4.67 -0.27 11.61
N ILE A 47 4.57 0.88 10.94
CA ILE A 47 4.21 0.91 9.50
C ILE A 47 5.39 0.46 8.64
N SER A 48 6.60 0.95 8.92
CA SER A 48 7.80 0.57 8.15
C SER A 48 8.09 -0.94 8.22
N PRO A 49 8.14 -1.57 9.41
CA PRO A 49 8.30 -3.03 9.51
C PRO A 49 7.19 -3.82 8.81
N LEU A 50 5.94 -3.37 8.89
CA LEU A 50 4.83 -4.02 8.18
C LEU A 50 5.03 -3.97 6.67
N MET A 51 5.38 -2.81 6.10
CA MET A 51 5.66 -2.70 4.67
C MET A 51 6.84 -3.58 4.25
N ALA A 52 7.86 -3.72 5.10
CA ALA A 52 8.99 -4.62 4.84
C ALA A 52 8.54 -6.09 4.82
N ALA A 53 7.69 -6.51 5.77
CA ALA A 53 7.12 -7.85 5.82
C ALA A 53 6.29 -8.16 4.56
N LEU A 54 5.45 -7.24 4.12
CA LEU A 54 4.71 -7.40 2.85
C LEU A 54 5.64 -7.51 1.63
N GLY A 55 6.79 -6.83 1.65
CA GLY A 55 7.84 -7.02 0.65
C GLY A 55 8.41 -8.43 0.66
N ILE A 56 8.66 -9.02 1.83
CA ILE A 56 9.14 -10.41 1.96
C ILE A 56 8.11 -11.40 1.39
N GLU A 57 6.82 -11.18 1.64
CA GLU A 57 5.76 -11.99 1.03
C GLU A 57 5.77 -11.93 -0.51
N CYS A 58 6.06 -10.78 -1.11
CA CYS A 58 6.29 -10.67 -2.56
C CYS A 58 7.48 -11.51 -3.03
N GLU A 59 8.57 -11.57 -2.27
CA GLU A 59 9.73 -12.41 -2.60
C GLU A 59 9.37 -13.90 -2.58
N GLY A 60 8.58 -14.32 -1.59
CA GLY A 60 8.05 -15.69 -1.51
C GLY A 60 7.26 -16.05 -2.78
N ARG A 61 6.31 -15.21 -3.17
CA ARG A 61 5.52 -15.41 -4.40
C ARG A 61 6.37 -15.40 -5.67
N LEU A 62 7.37 -14.52 -5.77
CA LEU A 62 8.31 -14.51 -6.90
C LEU A 62 9.09 -15.82 -7.00
N ASN A 63 9.58 -16.34 -5.87
CA ASN A 63 10.31 -17.61 -5.86
C ASN A 63 9.44 -18.77 -6.33
N GLU A 64 8.16 -18.81 -5.92
CA GLU A 64 7.21 -19.82 -6.39
C GLU A 64 6.93 -19.69 -7.89
N LEU A 65 6.74 -18.46 -8.41
CA LEU A 65 6.54 -18.23 -9.85
C LEU A 65 7.76 -18.64 -10.67
N HIS A 66 8.97 -18.34 -10.20
CA HIS A 66 10.20 -18.79 -10.84
C HIS A 66 10.34 -20.32 -10.78
N GLY A 67 9.90 -20.95 -9.70
CA GLY A 67 9.82 -22.41 -9.58
C GLY A 67 8.97 -23.00 -10.71
N VAL A 68 7.75 -22.51 -10.88
CA VAL A 68 6.85 -22.95 -11.95
C VAL A 68 7.42 -22.63 -13.33
N ALA A 69 8.02 -21.45 -13.54
CA ALA A 69 8.64 -21.08 -14.81
C ALA A 69 9.73 -22.10 -15.21
N ASN A 70 10.57 -22.53 -14.26
CA ASN A 70 11.58 -23.55 -14.49
C ASN A 70 10.95 -24.92 -14.84
N GLU A 71 9.87 -25.33 -14.16
CA GLU A 71 9.19 -26.60 -14.42
C GLU A 71 8.61 -26.69 -15.82
N ILE A 72 8.11 -25.57 -16.36
CA ILE A 72 7.58 -25.52 -17.74
C ILE A 72 8.64 -25.16 -18.79
N GLY A 73 9.92 -25.12 -18.41
CA GLY A 73 11.05 -24.93 -19.31
C GLY A 73 11.28 -23.48 -19.77
N LEU A 74 10.78 -22.49 -19.02
CA LEU A 74 11.07 -21.08 -19.27
C LEU A 74 12.27 -20.64 -18.43
N SER A 75 13.33 -20.19 -19.12
CA SER A 75 14.50 -19.65 -18.45
C SER A 75 14.16 -18.32 -17.78
N PRO A 76 14.58 -18.08 -16.51
CA PRO A 76 14.32 -16.83 -15.80
C PRO A 76 14.87 -15.60 -16.52
N SER A 77 15.94 -15.74 -17.31
CA SER A 77 16.51 -14.67 -18.15
C SER A 77 15.61 -14.19 -19.30
N THR A 78 14.49 -14.88 -19.58
CA THR A 78 13.50 -14.40 -20.56
C THR A 78 12.50 -13.42 -19.94
N ILE A 79 12.42 -13.39 -18.61
CA ILE A 79 11.44 -12.60 -17.84
C ILE A 79 12.19 -11.48 -17.13
N GLU A 80 12.79 -10.59 -17.91
CA GLU A 80 13.46 -9.40 -17.36
C GLU A 80 12.41 -8.43 -16.80
N PRO A 81 12.56 -7.94 -15.56
CA PRO A 81 11.67 -6.95 -14.99
C PRO A 81 11.67 -5.67 -15.82
N LEU A 82 10.51 -5.09 -16.09
CA LEU A 82 10.45 -3.79 -16.77
C LEU A 82 10.95 -2.71 -15.78
N GLU A 83 12.18 -2.21 -15.98
CA GLU A 83 12.79 -1.22 -15.10
C GLU A 83 11.89 0.01 -14.91
N GLY A 84 11.32 0.13 -13.71
CA GLY A 84 10.51 1.28 -13.32
C GLY A 84 11.40 2.46 -12.91
N LYS A 85 10.99 3.67 -13.34
CA LYS A 85 11.59 4.97 -13.01
C LYS A 85 12.09 5.06 -11.54
N PRO A 86 13.32 5.59 -11.29
CA PRO A 86 13.79 5.82 -9.93
C PRO A 86 12.85 6.81 -9.24
N PRO A 87 12.28 6.48 -8.08
CA PRO A 87 11.27 7.31 -7.46
C PRO A 87 11.85 8.25 -6.42
N SER A 88 11.05 9.28 -6.10
CA SER A 88 11.38 10.24 -5.05
C SER A 88 11.60 9.52 -3.72
N SER A 89 12.74 9.84 -3.10
CA SER A 89 13.18 9.30 -1.81
C SER A 89 12.59 10.07 -0.62
N GLU A 90 11.44 10.71 -0.80
CA GLU A 90 10.84 11.58 0.21
C GLU A 90 10.19 10.76 1.32
N LEU A 91 10.75 10.92 2.53
CA LEU A 91 10.22 10.37 3.77
C LEU A 91 8.89 11.06 4.13
N ILE A 92 7.98 10.29 4.73
CA ILE A 92 6.71 10.80 5.23
C ILE A 92 6.99 11.71 6.42
N SER A 93 6.53 12.96 6.31
CA SER A 93 6.80 14.00 7.32
C SER A 93 5.59 14.32 8.20
N ASP A 94 4.39 14.03 7.73
CA ASP A 94 3.15 14.34 8.45
C ASP A 94 2.08 13.26 8.25
N ARG A 95 1.07 13.30 9.13
CA ARG A 95 -0.04 12.35 9.16
C ARG A 95 -0.90 12.37 7.91
N GLY A 96 -1.09 13.53 7.28
CA GLY A 96 -1.86 13.66 6.05
C GLY A 96 -1.18 12.91 4.91
N GLN A 97 0.14 13.08 4.76
CA GLN A 97 0.95 12.32 3.80
C GLN A 97 0.94 10.83 4.08
N ALA A 98 1.02 10.43 5.35
CA ALA A 98 0.94 9.04 5.78
C ALA A 98 -0.39 8.41 5.34
N LEU A 99 -1.51 9.02 5.73
CA LEU A 99 -2.85 8.54 5.41
C LEU A 99 -3.08 8.49 3.91
N ALA A 100 -2.70 9.53 3.17
CA ALA A 100 -2.80 9.54 1.72
C ALA A 100 -1.95 8.43 1.06
N THR A 101 -0.75 8.18 1.60
CA THR A 101 0.13 7.11 1.11
C THR A 101 -0.44 5.72 1.41
N LEU A 102 -0.97 5.49 2.61
CA LEU A 102 -1.64 4.24 2.97
C LEU A 102 -2.90 3.99 2.13
N LYS A 103 -3.73 5.01 1.90
CA LYS A 103 -4.92 4.91 1.02
C LYS A 103 -4.52 4.52 -0.41
N ARG A 104 -3.42 5.07 -0.92
CA ARG A 104 -2.88 4.67 -2.23
C ARG A 104 -2.34 3.24 -2.22
N ALA A 105 -1.67 2.82 -1.15
CA ALA A 105 -1.14 1.46 -1.01
C ALA A 105 -2.27 0.43 -0.97
N GLU A 106 -3.30 0.65 -0.17
CA GLU A 106 -4.49 -0.21 -0.08
C GLU A 106 -5.23 -0.28 -1.42
N ALA A 107 -5.44 0.85 -2.10
CA ALA A 107 -6.08 0.84 -3.42
C ALA A 107 -5.24 0.09 -4.48
N ARG A 108 -3.91 0.06 -4.32
CA ARG A 108 -3.01 -0.75 -5.18
C ARG A 108 -3.15 -2.23 -4.83
N ALA A 109 -3.15 -2.61 -3.56
CA ALA A 109 -3.36 -4.00 -3.13
C ALA A 109 -4.70 -4.55 -3.63
N ARG A 110 -5.80 -3.77 -3.53
CA ARG A 110 -7.08 -4.14 -4.15
C ARG A 110 -6.94 -4.43 -5.64
N ARG A 111 -6.30 -3.54 -6.41
CA ARG A 111 -6.07 -3.77 -7.84
C ARG A 111 -5.21 -5.00 -8.09
N ALA A 112 -4.26 -5.29 -7.22
CA ALA A 112 -3.41 -6.46 -7.34
C ALA A 112 -4.21 -7.76 -7.17
N VAL A 113 -5.12 -7.83 -6.19
CA VAL A 113 -6.08 -8.94 -6.03
C VAL A 113 -6.86 -9.15 -7.33
N HIS A 114 -7.50 -8.10 -7.85
CA HIS A 114 -8.31 -8.20 -9.07
C HIS A 114 -7.49 -8.66 -10.27
N ARG A 115 -6.25 -8.18 -10.41
CA ARG A 115 -5.35 -8.59 -11.49
C ARG A 115 -4.98 -10.07 -11.36
N THR A 116 -4.65 -10.56 -10.16
CA THR A 116 -4.29 -11.97 -9.97
C THR A 116 -5.50 -12.88 -10.18
N GLU A 117 -6.70 -12.47 -9.75
CA GLU A 117 -7.94 -13.18 -10.08
C GLU A 117 -8.18 -13.24 -11.60
N GLN A 118 -7.90 -12.15 -12.32
CA GLN A 118 -7.99 -12.14 -13.78
C GLN A 118 -6.98 -13.08 -14.44
N LEU A 119 -5.74 -13.13 -13.93
CA LEU A 119 -4.74 -14.09 -14.40
C LEU A 119 -5.22 -15.53 -14.15
N GLN A 120 -5.74 -15.82 -12.95
CA GLN A 120 -6.32 -17.13 -12.62
C GLN A 120 -7.44 -17.54 -13.58
N ARG A 121 -8.37 -16.62 -13.92
CA ARG A 121 -9.47 -16.91 -14.85
C ARG A 121 -9.01 -17.17 -16.28
N ARG A 122 -7.85 -16.63 -16.67
CA ARG A 122 -7.27 -16.77 -18.02
C ARG A 122 -6.23 -17.89 -18.11
N ASN A 123 -5.93 -18.53 -16.99
CA ASN A 123 -4.96 -19.61 -16.92
C ASN A 123 -5.50 -20.91 -17.53
N VAL A 124 -4.65 -21.59 -18.28
CA VAL A 124 -4.91 -22.94 -18.81
C VAL A 124 -3.86 -23.96 -18.36
N ASP A 125 -2.80 -23.50 -17.68
CA ASP A 125 -1.69 -24.35 -17.26
C ASP A 125 -1.98 -25.02 -15.89
N PRO A 126 -1.87 -26.34 -15.76
CA PRO A 126 -2.16 -27.04 -14.50
C PRO A 126 -1.25 -26.62 -13.33
N ALA A 127 0.03 -26.32 -13.56
CA ALA A 127 0.94 -25.94 -12.49
C ALA A 127 0.54 -24.57 -11.92
N LEU A 128 0.21 -23.62 -12.79
CA LEU A 128 -0.31 -22.31 -12.38
C LEU A 128 -1.71 -22.40 -11.77
N GLN A 129 -2.51 -23.40 -12.18
CA GLN A 129 -3.85 -23.62 -11.61
C GLN A 129 -3.79 -23.97 -10.12
N LEU A 130 -2.74 -24.67 -9.69
CA LEU A 130 -2.50 -25.01 -8.29
C LEU A 130 -1.93 -23.83 -7.49
N LEU A 131 -1.09 -23.00 -8.12
CA LEU A 131 -0.40 -21.90 -7.47
C LEU A 131 -1.26 -20.64 -7.28
N LEU A 132 -1.93 -20.20 -8.34
CA LEU A 132 -2.62 -18.91 -8.38
C LEU A 132 -3.72 -18.73 -7.30
N PRO A 133 -4.51 -19.75 -6.91
CA PRO A 133 -5.47 -19.61 -5.80
C PRO A 133 -4.81 -19.20 -4.49
N GLY A 134 -3.63 -19.75 -4.19
CA GLY A 134 -2.85 -19.38 -3.01
C GLY A 134 -2.38 -17.92 -3.06
N HIS A 135 -1.93 -17.47 -4.23
CA HIS A 135 -1.52 -16.08 -4.45
C HIS A 135 -2.69 -15.10 -4.31
N VAL A 136 -3.88 -15.46 -4.81
CA VAL A 136 -5.09 -14.66 -4.61
C VAL A 136 -5.40 -14.52 -3.12
N ALA A 137 -5.38 -15.62 -2.36
CA ALA A 137 -5.65 -15.60 -0.93
C ALA A 137 -4.63 -14.74 -0.15
N GLN A 138 -3.33 -14.87 -0.47
CA GLN A 138 -2.28 -14.04 0.12
C GLN A 138 -2.47 -12.55 -0.19
N LYS A 139 -2.81 -12.19 -1.44
CA LYS A 139 -3.09 -10.79 -1.80
C LYS A 139 -4.35 -10.23 -1.14
N GLN A 140 -5.36 -11.07 -0.93
CA GLN A 140 -6.56 -10.68 -0.18
C GLN A 140 -6.21 -10.40 1.29
N ALA A 141 -5.39 -11.25 1.92
CA ALA A 141 -4.89 -11.03 3.27
C ALA A 141 -4.06 -9.74 3.37
N GLU A 142 -3.15 -9.49 2.43
CA GLU A 142 -2.38 -8.25 2.32
C GLU A 142 -3.30 -7.01 2.24
N CYS A 143 -4.31 -7.08 1.38
CA CYS A 143 -5.30 -6.02 1.23
C CYS A 143 -6.08 -5.78 2.54
N HIS A 144 -6.46 -6.85 3.22
CA HIS A 144 -7.18 -6.78 4.49
C HIS A 144 -6.33 -6.12 5.58
N ILE A 145 -5.06 -6.52 5.72
CA ILE A 145 -4.12 -5.91 6.68
C ILE A 145 -3.95 -4.42 6.43
N LEU A 146 -3.84 -3.99 5.16
CA LEU A 146 -3.75 -2.57 4.82
C LEU A 146 -5.04 -1.81 5.13
N GLN A 147 -6.20 -2.46 4.97
CA GLN A 147 -7.48 -1.88 5.33
C GLN A 147 -7.61 -1.73 6.85
N GLU A 148 -7.25 -2.75 7.64
CA GLU A 148 -7.23 -2.69 9.09
C GLU A 148 -6.29 -1.59 9.59
N LEU A 149 -5.08 -1.50 9.01
CA LEU A 149 -4.13 -0.44 9.31
C LEU A 149 -4.75 0.93 9.03
N LEU A 150 -5.40 1.12 7.89
CA LEU A 150 -6.08 2.36 7.57
C LEU A 150 -7.19 2.69 8.55
N THR A 151 -8.03 1.73 8.92
CA THR A 151 -9.11 1.93 9.89
C THR A 151 -8.57 2.30 11.26
N ALA A 152 -7.51 1.62 11.73
CA ALA A 152 -6.85 1.97 12.99
C ALA A 152 -6.27 3.40 12.92
N TYR A 153 -5.63 3.74 11.81
CA TYR A 153 -4.97 5.03 11.63
C TYR A 153 -5.93 6.21 11.40
N ASP A 154 -7.11 5.96 10.85
CA ASP A 154 -8.20 6.93 10.69
C ASP A 154 -9.02 7.06 11.99
N GLY A 155 -9.19 5.95 12.72
CA GLY A 155 -9.97 5.84 13.96
C GLY A 155 -9.31 6.42 15.22
N GLU A 156 -7.99 6.59 15.25
CA GLU A 156 -7.26 7.33 16.32
C GLU A 156 -7.62 8.85 16.40
N PHE A 157 -8.70 9.30 15.74
CA PHE A 157 -9.15 10.69 15.72
C PHE A 157 -10.61 10.90 16.14
N VAL A 158 -11.23 9.96 16.85
CA VAL A 158 -12.46 10.28 17.59
C VAL A 158 -12.08 11.14 18.81
N ASP A 159 -12.11 12.46 18.59
CA ASP A 159 -12.12 13.59 19.53
C ASP A 159 -11.42 13.41 20.89
N ILE A 160 -10.21 13.95 21.00
CA ILE A 160 -9.81 14.59 22.26
C ILE A 160 -10.26 16.06 22.16
N PRO A 161 -11.23 16.51 22.97
CA PRO A 161 -11.64 17.91 22.98
C PRO A 161 -10.41 18.78 23.25
N ARG A 162 -10.11 19.66 22.30
CA ARG A 162 -9.07 20.68 22.47
C ARG A 162 -9.40 21.45 23.76
N PRO A 163 -8.54 21.44 24.80
CA PRO A 163 -8.83 22.18 26.02
C PRO A 163 -9.04 23.64 25.63
N ALA A 164 -10.21 24.17 25.98
CA ALA A 164 -10.58 25.54 25.68
C ALA A 164 -9.48 26.48 26.18
N SER A 165 -8.95 27.30 25.28
CA SER A 165 -8.01 28.36 25.65
C SER A 165 -8.61 29.16 26.80
N PRO A 166 -7.86 29.42 27.89
CA PRO A 166 -8.37 30.19 29.01
C PRO A 166 -8.79 31.57 28.48
N ARG A 167 -10.07 31.90 28.67
CA ARG A 167 -10.61 33.22 28.40
C ARG A 167 -9.84 34.21 29.27
N THR A 168 -9.03 35.05 28.64
CA THR A 168 -8.44 36.21 29.27
C THR A 168 -9.57 37.15 29.68
N THR A 169 -9.92 37.14 30.96
CA THR A 169 -10.79 38.15 31.55
C THR A 169 -10.00 39.46 31.64
N PRO A 170 -10.50 40.59 31.11
CA PRO A 170 -9.89 41.88 31.38
C PRO A 170 -10.20 42.25 32.84
N GLY A 171 -9.18 42.15 33.68
CA GLY A 171 -9.21 42.62 35.06
C GLY A 171 -9.45 44.12 35.12
N VAL A 172 -10.59 44.50 35.67
CA VAL A 172 -10.88 45.84 36.19
C VAL A 172 -9.92 46.09 37.35
N PHE A 173 -8.98 47.02 37.19
CA PHE A 173 -8.27 47.64 38.32
C PHE A 173 -8.45 49.15 38.26
N GLY A 174 -9.14 49.65 39.28
CA GLY A 174 -9.34 51.07 39.52
C GLY A 174 -8.26 51.68 40.42
N ARG A 175 -8.14 53.00 40.25
CA ARG A 175 -7.85 54.07 41.24
C ARG A 175 -6.54 54.07 42.05
N GLY A 176 -5.91 55.25 41.99
CA GLY A 176 -5.06 55.85 43.03
C GLY A 176 -3.57 55.62 42.78
N VAL A 177 -2.64 56.58 42.86
CA VAL A 177 -2.59 57.78 43.70
C VAL A 177 -1.59 58.76 43.07
N SER A 178 -1.96 60.03 42.91
CA SER A 178 -1.01 61.13 42.68
C SER A 178 -0.36 61.55 44.00
N ARG A 179 0.96 61.44 44.08
CA ARG A 179 1.86 62.18 45.00
C ARG A 179 2.99 62.66 44.10
N GLY A 180 3.33 63.93 44.01
CA GLY A 180 3.57 64.87 45.09
C GLY A 180 4.99 65.36 44.88
N SER A 181 5.12 66.47 44.19
CA SER A 181 6.36 67.18 43.89
C SER A 181 6.99 67.72 45.17
N LEU A 182 8.26 67.42 45.44
CA LEU A 182 9.16 68.30 46.20
C LEU A 182 10.62 67.88 45.99
N ARG A 183 11.38 68.87 45.51
CA ARG A 183 12.84 68.88 45.29
C ARG A 183 13.63 68.82 46.61
N PRO A 184 14.95 68.61 46.51
CA PRO A 184 15.87 69.69 46.91
C PRO A 184 16.57 70.36 45.72
#